data_AF-A0A7I7PJA7-F1
#
_entry.id   AF-A0A7I7PJA7-F1
#
_cell.length_a   1.000
_cell.length_b   1.000
_cell.length_c   1.000
_cell.angle_alpha   90.00
_cell.angle_beta   90.00
_cell.angle_gamma   90.00
#
_symmetry.space_group_name_H-M   'P 1'
#
loop_
_entity.id
_entity.type
_entity.pdbx_description
1 polymer ?
#
loop_
_entity_poly.entity_id
_entity_poly.type
_entity_poly.pdbx_seq_one_letter_code
_entity_poly.pdbx_strand_id
1 'polypeptide(L)'
;MGDANASIPTPQQVFPRPMFGAAAPAAAATSLHFVAPQAIDAGLADRLAVDRRLVPVENVRAVGKAQLPLNDALPDIRVDPDTFTVRIDGEVWQEQPAAELPLAQRYFLF
;
A
#
# COMPACT_ATOMS: atom_id res chain seq x y z
N MET A 1 21.98 1.46 1.83
CA MET A 1 23.21 0.70 2.17
C MET A 1 24.29 1.15 1.20
N GLY A 2 25.45 1.55 1.72
CA GLY A 2 26.59 2.02 0.94
C GLY A 2 27.35 0.90 0.20
N ASP A 3 28.58 1.18 -0.18
CA ASP A 3 29.49 0.17 -0.75
C ASP A 3 29.79 -0.94 0.27
N ALA A 4 29.69 -2.20 -0.17
CA ALA A 4 29.92 -3.37 0.66
C ALA A 4 31.41 -3.63 0.96
N ASN A 5 32.34 -3.07 0.17
CA ASN A 5 33.78 -3.21 0.38
C ASN A 5 34.41 -2.01 1.13
N ALA A 6 33.59 -1.06 1.58
CA ALA A 6 34.08 0.08 2.36
C ALA A 6 34.39 -0.31 3.81
N SER A 7 35.16 0.52 4.52
CA SER A 7 35.53 0.29 5.92
C SER A 7 34.36 0.35 6.91
N ILE A 8 33.27 1.03 6.54
CA ILE A 8 32.01 1.20 7.30
C ILE A 8 30.83 1.28 6.29
N PRO A 9 29.54 1.18 6.69
CA PRO A 9 28.43 0.98 5.74
C PRO A 9 27.82 2.25 5.10
N THR A 10 28.32 3.44 5.45
CA THR A 10 27.83 4.75 5.01
C THR A 10 28.46 5.34 3.73
N PRO A 11 29.66 4.93 3.25
CA PRO A 11 30.26 5.46 2.03
C PRO A 11 29.42 5.17 0.79
N GLN A 12 29.48 6.09 -0.17
CA GLN A 12 28.73 6.04 -1.43
C GLN A 12 29.21 4.89 -2.33
N GLN A 13 28.37 4.32 -3.20
CA GLN A 13 26.98 4.72 -3.53
C GLN A 13 25.95 4.11 -2.58
N VAL A 14 25.08 4.96 -2.01
CA VAL A 14 24.00 4.56 -1.11
C VAL A 14 22.68 4.48 -1.86
N PHE A 15 22.10 3.27 -1.89
CA PHE A 15 20.73 3.03 -2.36
C PHE A 15 20.06 1.91 -1.54
N PRO A 16 18.73 1.73 -1.62
CA PRO A 16 18.04 0.61 -0.96
C PRO A 16 18.55 -0.73 -1.50
N ARG A 17 18.88 -1.66 -0.60
CA ARG A 17 19.35 -3.02 -0.94
C ARG A 17 18.56 -4.04 -0.11
N PRO A 18 18.25 -5.24 -0.64
CA PRO A 18 17.67 -6.32 0.17
C PRO A 18 18.60 -6.67 1.34
N MET A 19 18.01 -6.85 2.51
CA MET A 19 18.71 -7.29 3.74
C MET A 19 18.40 -8.77 4.02
N PHE A 20 18.96 -9.33 5.10
CA PHE A 20 18.78 -10.75 5.44
C PHE A 20 17.31 -11.21 5.51
N GLY A 21 16.39 -10.35 5.97
CA GLY A 21 14.96 -10.67 6.03
C GLY A 21 14.31 -10.90 4.65
N ALA A 22 14.93 -10.45 3.56
CA ALA A 22 14.46 -10.67 2.19
C ALA A 22 15.01 -11.97 1.56
N ALA A 23 15.99 -12.62 2.18
CA ALA A 23 16.52 -13.90 1.70
C ALA A 23 15.61 -15.07 2.08
N ALA A 24 15.50 -16.08 1.24
CA ALA A 24 14.88 -17.34 1.63
C ALA A 24 15.79 -18.09 2.63
N PRO A 25 15.25 -18.78 3.66
CA PRO A 25 13.83 -18.92 4.03
C PRO A 25 13.28 -17.79 4.92
N ALA A 26 14.13 -16.85 5.36
CA ALA A 26 13.73 -15.77 6.27
C ALA A 26 12.57 -14.91 5.75
N ALA A 27 12.51 -14.66 4.43
CA ALA A 27 11.42 -13.94 3.79
C ALA A 27 10.08 -14.67 3.83
N ALA A 28 10.09 -16.01 3.87
CA ALA A 28 8.87 -16.79 4.07
C ALA A 28 8.41 -16.72 5.53
N ALA A 29 9.36 -16.82 6.48
CA ALA A 29 9.08 -16.80 7.92
C ALA A 29 8.62 -15.43 8.45
N THR A 30 9.05 -14.33 7.82
CA THR A 30 8.75 -12.95 8.28
C THR A 30 7.64 -12.25 7.48
N SER A 31 6.92 -13.00 6.63
CA SER A 31 5.86 -12.45 5.78
C SER A 31 4.65 -13.37 5.77
N LEU A 32 3.52 -12.87 5.25
CA LEU A 32 2.25 -13.58 5.22
C LEU A 32 1.66 -13.59 3.81
N HIS A 33 0.90 -14.62 3.47
CA HIS A 33 -0.01 -14.63 2.34
C HIS A 33 -1.44 -14.55 2.84
N PHE A 34 -2.14 -13.45 2.51
CA PHE A 34 -3.56 -13.31 2.82
C PHE A 34 -4.39 -14.06 1.79
N VAL A 35 -5.24 -14.99 2.24
CA VAL A 35 -6.02 -15.88 1.38
C VAL A 35 -7.49 -15.92 1.82
N ALA A 36 -8.37 -16.38 0.93
CA ALA A 36 -9.73 -16.72 1.34
C ALA A 36 -9.69 -17.86 2.38
N PRO A 37 -10.55 -17.86 3.41
CA PRO A 37 -10.57 -18.91 4.43
C PRO A 37 -10.61 -20.33 3.83
N GLN A 38 -11.40 -20.53 2.77
CA GLN A 38 -11.57 -21.79 2.07
C GLN A 38 -10.27 -22.34 1.46
N ALA A 39 -9.29 -21.48 1.18
CA ALA A 39 -7.99 -21.93 0.66
C ALA A 39 -7.18 -22.67 1.74
N ILE A 40 -7.29 -22.24 3.00
CA ILE A 40 -6.65 -22.92 4.13
C ILE A 40 -7.37 -24.25 4.38
N ASP A 41 -8.71 -24.23 4.39
CA ASP A 41 -9.53 -25.43 4.56
C ASP A 41 -9.26 -26.49 3.47
N ALA A 42 -8.97 -26.04 2.23
CA ALA A 42 -8.64 -26.90 1.11
C ALA A 42 -7.15 -27.35 1.05
N GLY A 43 -6.38 -27.12 2.12
CA GLY A 43 -4.97 -27.54 2.21
C GLY A 43 -4.06 -26.90 1.15
N LEU A 44 -4.33 -25.65 0.76
CA LEU A 44 -3.63 -25.01 -0.36
C LEU A 44 -2.11 -24.92 -0.15
N ALA A 45 -1.67 -24.72 1.09
CA ALA A 45 -0.25 -24.59 1.42
C ALA A 45 0.56 -25.82 0.96
N ASP A 46 0.06 -27.01 1.27
CA ASP A 46 0.70 -28.28 0.92
C ASP A 46 0.63 -28.54 -0.58
N ARG A 47 -0.52 -28.24 -1.20
CA ARG A 47 -0.74 -28.45 -2.64
C ARG A 47 0.18 -27.59 -3.51
N LEU A 48 0.53 -26.39 -3.05
CA LEU A 48 1.43 -25.47 -3.75
C LEU A 48 2.86 -25.51 -3.21
N ALA A 49 3.13 -26.29 -2.16
CA ALA A 49 4.40 -26.37 -1.46
C ALA A 49 4.96 -24.97 -1.10
N VAL A 50 4.14 -24.14 -0.44
CA VAL A 50 4.54 -22.79 0.00
C VAL A 50 4.93 -22.76 1.48
N ASP A 51 6.12 -22.24 1.77
CA ASP A 51 6.63 -22.12 3.15
C ASP A 51 6.09 -20.89 3.91
N ARG A 52 5.53 -19.91 3.18
CA ARG A 52 5.01 -18.68 3.79
C ARG A 52 3.65 -18.94 4.43
N ARG A 53 3.47 -18.46 5.66
CA ARG A 53 2.23 -18.62 6.42
C ARG A 53 1.03 -18.03 5.67
N LEU A 54 0.01 -18.86 5.45
CA LEU A 54 -1.29 -18.42 4.97
C LEU A 54 -2.12 -17.84 6.13
N VAL A 55 -2.76 -16.70 5.91
CA VAL A 55 -3.63 -16.03 6.88
C VAL A 55 -4.99 -15.75 6.23
N PRO A 56 -6.11 -16.16 6.85
CA PRO A 56 -7.42 -15.92 6.28
C PRO A 56 -7.74 -14.42 6.31
N VAL A 57 -8.33 -13.92 5.22
CA VAL A 57 -9.00 -12.60 5.26
C VAL A 57 -10.33 -12.73 6.00
N GLU A 58 -10.66 -11.73 6.80
CA GLU A 58 -11.86 -11.72 7.65
C GLU A 58 -12.62 -10.39 7.54
N ASN A 59 -13.88 -10.37 7.99
CA ASN A 59 -14.70 -9.17 8.17
C ASN A 59 -14.88 -8.25 6.95
N VAL A 60 -14.68 -8.76 5.73
CA VAL A 60 -14.75 -7.96 4.50
C VAL A 60 -16.15 -7.46 4.13
N ARG A 61 -17.21 -7.97 4.78
CA ARG A 61 -18.62 -7.58 4.54
C ARG A 61 -19.24 -6.75 5.66
N ALA A 62 -18.60 -6.70 6.83
CA ALA A 62 -19.13 -5.98 7.99
C ALA A 62 -18.58 -4.55 8.12
N VAL A 63 -17.48 -4.24 7.42
CA VAL A 63 -16.89 -2.90 7.39
C VAL A 63 -17.39 -2.09 6.20
N GLY A 64 -17.56 -0.79 6.40
CA GLY A 64 -17.99 0.18 5.42
C GLY A 64 -17.37 1.55 5.67
N LYS A 65 -18.01 2.62 5.18
CA LYS A 65 -17.46 3.99 5.21
C LYS A 65 -17.15 4.48 6.63
N ALA A 66 -18.00 4.15 7.59
CA ALA A 66 -17.85 4.55 9.00
C ALA A 66 -16.62 3.96 9.71
N GLN A 67 -16.01 2.90 9.14
CA GLN A 67 -14.82 2.26 9.71
C GLN A 67 -13.52 2.80 9.11
N LEU A 68 -13.56 3.80 8.21
CA LEU A 68 -12.36 4.43 7.66
C LEU A 68 -11.80 5.46 8.64
N PRO A 69 -10.64 5.21 9.27
CA PRO A 69 -10.09 6.13 10.26
C PRO A 69 -9.80 7.50 9.63
N LEU A 70 -10.30 8.55 10.28
CA LEU A 70 -10.13 9.95 9.86
C LEU A 70 -10.74 10.27 8.47
N ASN A 71 -11.52 9.37 7.87
CA ASN A 71 -11.98 9.47 6.48
C ASN A 71 -13.40 8.88 6.26
N ASP A 72 -14.31 9.05 7.21
CA ASP A 72 -15.65 8.46 7.24
C ASP A 72 -16.78 9.37 6.71
N ALA A 73 -16.46 10.57 6.21
CA ALA A 73 -17.44 11.54 5.73
C ALA A 73 -18.36 11.00 4.59
N LEU A 74 -19.66 11.30 4.68
CA LEU A 74 -20.70 10.91 3.72
C LEU A 74 -21.43 12.16 3.16
N PRO A 75 -20.77 13.01 2.36
CA PRO A 75 -21.41 14.22 1.82
C PRO A 75 -22.38 13.92 0.66
N ASP A 76 -23.30 14.85 0.37
CA ASP A 76 -24.10 14.82 -0.87
C ASP A 76 -23.25 15.29 -2.04
N ILE A 77 -22.81 14.36 -2.88
CA ILE A 77 -22.00 14.65 -4.07
C ILE A 77 -22.89 14.61 -5.31
N ARG A 78 -22.95 15.74 -6.02
CA ARG A 78 -23.66 15.85 -7.31
C ARG A 78 -22.70 16.23 -8.41
N VAL A 79 -22.85 15.61 -9.58
CA VAL A 79 -22.08 15.93 -10.78
C VAL A 79 -23.05 16.35 -11.87
N ASP A 80 -22.84 17.54 -12.41
CA ASP A 80 -23.59 18.02 -13.57
C ASP A 80 -23.14 17.26 -14.83
N PRO A 81 -24.05 16.63 -15.59
CA PRO A 81 -23.67 15.71 -16.67
C PRO A 81 -23.10 16.41 -17.91
N ASP A 82 -23.41 17.68 -18.11
CA ASP A 82 -23.02 18.43 -19.31
C ASP A 82 -21.73 19.23 -19.08
N THR A 83 -21.54 19.74 -17.86
CA THR A 83 -20.38 20.60 -17.50
C THR A 83 -19.34 19.89 -16.65
N PHE A 84 -19.67 18.73 -16.09
CA PHE A 84 -18.88 17.99 -15.09
C PHE A 84 -18.61 18.78 -13.80
N THR A 85 -19.37 19.84 -13.54
CA THR A 85 -19.29 20.59 -12.29
C THR A 85 -19.63 19.69 -11.11
N VAL A 86 -18.70 19.56 -10.16
CA VAL A 86 -18.91 18.82 -8.92
C VAL A 86 -19.43 19.75 -7.84
N ARG A 87 -20.51 19.33 -7.16
CA ARG A 87 -21.02 19.98 -5.95
C ARG A 87 -20.94 19.04 -4.76
N ILE A 88 -20.45 19.54 -3.64
CA ILE A 88 -20.40 18.83 -2.36
C ILE A 88 -21.25 19.63 -1.38
N ASP A 89 -22.31 19.02 -0.86
CA ASP A 89 -23.27 19.66 0.06
C ASP A 89 -23.84 20.98 -0.50
N GLY A 90 -24.04 21.01 -1.83
CA GLY A 90 -24.59 22.15 -2.58
C GLY A 90 -23.55 23.17 -3.09
N GLU A 91 -22.35 23.18 -2.53
CA GLU A 91 -21.27 24.09 -2.91
C GLU A 91 -20.47 23.56 -4.09
N VAL A 92 -20.15 24.42 -5.06
CA VAL A 92 -19.29 24.03 -6.19
C VAL A 92 -17.87 23.80 -5.67
N TRP A 93 -17.36 22.59 -5.87
CA TRP A 93 -15.98 22.27 -5.56
C TRP A 93 -15.06 22.96 -6.57
N GLN A 94 -14.11 23.76 -6.07
CA GLN A 94 -13.15 24.50 -6.89
C GLN A 94 -11.83 23.72 -6.97
N GLU A 95 -11.32 23.54 -8.19
CA GLU A 95 -10.00 22.98 -8.41
C GLU A 95 -8.90 23.92 -7.91
N GLN A 96 -7.84 23.34 -7.35
CA GLN A 96 -6.67 24.07 -6.87
C GLN A 96 -5.42 23.41 -7.45
N PRO A 97 -5.19 23.53 -8.77
CA PRO A 97 -4.02 22.93 -9.39
C PRO A 97 -2.74 23.55 -8.83
N ALA A 98 -1.87 22.72 -8.29
CA ALA A 98 -0.56 23.15 -7.81
C ALA A 98 0.45 23.19 -8.97
N ALA A 99 1.23 24.27 -9.04
CA ALA A 99 2.33 24.39 -10.02
C ALA A 99 3.60 23.63 -9.58
N GLU A 100 3.76 23.37 -8.28
CA GLU A 100 4.88 22.64 -7.69
C GLU A 100 4.39 21.83 -6.48
N LEU A 101 5.04 20.71 -6.18
CA LEU A 101 4.73 19.85 -5.04
C LEU A 101 5.97 19.57 -4.17
N PRO A 102 5.81 19.46 -2.84
CA PRO A 102 6.86 18.93 -1.98
C PRO A 102 7.10 17.44 -2.27
N LEU A 103 8.21 16.90 -1.77
CA LEU A 103 8.59 15.49 -1.98
C LEU A 103 8.73 15.09 -3.47
N ALA A 104 9.02 16.04 -4.36
CA ALA A 104 9.25 15.83 -5.79
C ALA A 104 10.73 16.05 -6.17
N GLN A 105 11.02 17.07 -7.00
CA GLN A 105 12.33 17.33 -7.64
C GLN A 105 13.54 17.34 -6.68
N ARG A 106 13.33 17.63 -5.38
CA ARG A 106 14.39 17.65 -4.37
C ARG A 106 14.97 16.26 -4.05
N TYR A 107 14.18 15.20 -4.16
CA TYR A 107 14.53 13.89 -3.59
C TYR A 107 14.82 12.81 -4.63
N PHE A 108 14.47 13.03 -5.89
CA PHE A 108 14.64 12.06 -6.97
C PHE A 108 15.72 12.50 -7.94
N LEU A 109 16.54 11.55 -8.39
CA LEU A 109 17.58 11.82 -9.38
C LEU A 109 16.98 12.13 -10.77
N PHE A 110 15.81 11.55 -11.05
CA PHE A 110 15.02 11.73 -12.26
C PHE A 110 13.54 11.67 -11.91
#